data_AF-A0A7C8HGL2-F1
#
_entry.id   AF-A0A7C8HGL2-F1
#
_cell.length_a   1.000
_cell.length_b   1.000
_cell.length_c   1.000
_cell.angle_alpha   90.00
_cell.angle_beta   90.00
_cell.angle_gamma   90.00
#
_symmetry.space_group_name_H-M   'P 1'
#
loop_
_entity.id
_entity.type
_entity.pdbx_description
1 polymer ?
#
loop_
_entity_poly.entity_id
_entity_poly.type
_entity_poly.pdbx_seq_one_letter_code
_entity_poly.pdbx_strand_id
1 'polypeptide(L)'
;MRNLYGGKGKNNWSLFLLLLGGIVIGGFIGQYLGKVPYMQWINYGQEFGFKNPIVLDLSIIYIQFSFKMEITIASILGIIAAILIYKRI
;
A
#
# COMPACT_ATOMS: atom_id res chain seq x y z
N MET A 1 14.80 -26.48 -31.22
CA MET A 1 13.61 -26.32 -30.37
C MET A 1 14.04 -26.13 -28.92
N ARG A 2 13.96 -24.92 -28.37
CA ARG A 2 13.93 -24.62 -26.92
C ARG A 2 13.25 -23.26 -26.74
N ASN A 3 11.91 -23.27 -26.66
CA ASN A 3 11.16 -22.13 -26.15
C ASN A 3 11.16 -22.25 -24.62
N LEU A 4 11.74 -21.28 -23.90
CA LEU A 4 11.55 -21.15 -22.46
C LEU A 4 11.44 -19.66 -22.06
N TYR A 5 10.18 -19.23 -22.01
CA TYR A 5 9.58 -18.25 -21.09
C TYR A 5 10.22 -16.87 -20.88
N GLY A 6 9.44 -15.86 -21.26
CA GLY A 6 9.23 -14.64 -20.46
C GLY A 6 10.15 -13.48 -20.84
N GLY A 7 9.65 -12.61 -21.72
CA GLY A 7 10.32 -11.34 -22.01
C GLY A 7 10.61 -10.56 -20.73
N LYS A 8 11.88 -10.41 -20.39
CA LYS A 8 12.38 -9.46 -19.39
C LYS A 8 12.23 -8.03 -19.91
N GLY A 9 10.99 -7.60 -20.16
CA GLY A 9 10.67 -6.18 -20.13
C GLY A 9 10.69 -5.75 -18.67
N LYS A 10 11.53 -4.77 -18.33
CA LYS A 10 11.56 -4.17 -17.00
C LYS A 10 10.18 -3.58 -16.71
N ASN A 11 9.32 -4.37 -16.08
CA ASN A 11 7.91 -4.05 -15.99
C ASN A 11 7.68 -3.12 -14.80
N ASN A 12 7.49 -1.82 -15.08
CA ASN A 12 7.15 -0.83 -14.05
C ASN A 12 5.90 -1.22 -13.24
N TRP A 13 5.03 -2.09 -13.79
CA TRP A 13 3.91 -2.65 -13.05
C TRP A 13 4.31 -3.54 -11.88
N SER A 14 5.43 -4.27 -11.98
CA SER A 14 5.91 -5.11 -10.89
C SER A 14 6.34 -4.27 -9.68
N LEU A 15 6.96 -3.11 -9.92
CA LEU A 15 7.28 -2.16 -8.85
C LEU A 15 6.02 -1.61 -8.21
N PHE A 16 5.03 -1.22 -9.02
CA PHE A 16 3.76 -0.72 -8.51
C PHE A 16 3.06 -1.75 -7.60
N LEU A 17 2.97 -3.01 -8.03
CA LEU A 17 2.39 -4.09 -7.22
C LEU A 17 3.20 -4.38 -5.95
N LEU A 18 4.53 -4.33 -6.02
CA LEU A 18 5.39 -4.49 -4.85
C LEU A 18 5.20 -3.35 -3.85
N LEU A 19 5.05 -2.11 -4.32
CA LEU A 19 4.79 -0.96 -3.44
C LEU A 19 3.43 -1.09 -2.76
N LEU A 20 2.36 -1.44 -3.49
CA LEU A 20 1.05 -1.69 -2.90
C LEU A 20 1.10 -2.82 -1.86
N GLY A 21 1.75 -3.93 -2.20
CA GLY A 21 1.95 -5.05 -1.27
C GLY A 21 2.76 -4.65 -0.03
N GLY A 22 3.83 -3.88 -0.21
CA GLY A 22 4.67 -3.37 0.87
C GLY A 22 3.90 -2.47 1.84
N ILE A 23 3.05 -1.58 1.34
CA ILE A 23 2.19 -0.72 2.17
C ILE A 23 1.20 -1.56 2.98
N VAL A 24 0.51 -2.52 2.33
CA VAL A 24 -0.47 -3.37 3.00
C VAL A 24 0.21 -4.23 4.08
N ILE A 25 1.29 -4.92 3.74
CA ILE A 25 2.04 -5.78 4.68
C ILE A 25 2.63 -4.95 5.83
N GLY A 26 3.21 -3.79 5.52
CA GLY A 26 3.76 -2.87 6.53
C GLY A 26 2.67 -2.38 7.49
N GLY A 27 1.49 -2.02 6.99
CA GLY A 27 0.34 -1.63 7.81
C GLY A 27 -0.13 -2.75 8.74
N PHE A 28 -0.25 -3.99 8.24
CA PHE A 28 -0.60 -5.15 9.06
C PHE A 28 0.41 -5.40 10.19
N ILE A 29 1.70 -5.34 9.88
CA ILE A 29 2.77 -5.49 10.87
C ILE A 29 2.72 -4.36 11.89
N GLY A 30 2.48 -3.13 11.45
CA GLY A 30 2.35 -1.95 12.32
C GLY A 30 1.21 -2.04 13.31
N GLN A 31 0.04 -2.51 12.87
CA GLN A 31 -1.11 -2.74 13.75
C GLN A 31 -0.83 -3.82 14.81
N TYR A 32 -0.05 -4.85 14.46
CA TYR A 32 0.30 -5.91 15.40
C TYR A 32 1.35 -5.45 16.42
N LEU A 33 2.44 -4.83 15.95
CA LEU A 33 3.53 -4.33 16.80
C LEU A 33 3.14 -3.09 17.61
N GLY A 34 2.21 -2.28 17.10
CA GLY A 34 1.68 -1.11 17.80
C GLY A 34 0.92 -1.43 19.09
N LYS A 35 0.58 -2.70 19.34
CA LYS A 35 0.01 -3.15 20.62
C LYS A 35 1.04 -3.22 21.75
N VAL A 36 2.34 -3.25 21.41
CA VAL A 36 3.43 -3.31 22.39
C VAL A 36 3.69 -1.90 22.93
N PRO A 37 3.68 -1.67 24.26
CA PRO A 37 3.82 -0.34 24.87
C PRO A 37 5.06 0.44 24.41
N TYR A 38 6.18 -0.25 24.20
CA TYR A 38 7.43 0.36 23.72
C TYR A 38 7.49 0.60 22.20
N MET A 39 6.57 0.01 21.42
CA MET A 39 6.62 0.01 19.96
C MET A 39 5.40 0.69 19.32
N GLN A 40 4.58 1.39 20.11
CA GLN A 40 3.40 2.13 19.67
C GLN A 40 3.71 3.16 18.59
N TRP A 41 4.92 3.71 18.60
CA TRP A 41 5.41 4.65 17.57
C TRP A 41 5.32 4.07 16.16
N ILE A 42 5.42 2.75 15.98
CA ILE A 42 5.37 2.14 14.64
C ILE A 42 4.00 2.28 13.98
N ASN A 43 2.95 2.42 14.79
CA ASN A 43 1.57 2.64 14.36
C ASN A 43 1.22 4.13 14.30
N TYR A 44 2.16 5.03 14.60
CA TYR A 44 1.97 6.45 14.33
C TYR A 44 1.85 6.65 12.82
N GLY A 45 0.75 7.26 12.39
CA GLY A 45 0.41 7.39 10.99
C GLY A 45 -0.60 8.48 10.77
N GLN A 46 -0.69 8.92 9.51
CA GLN A 46 -1.71 9.86 9.09
C GLN A 46 -2.67 9.17 8.12
N GLU A 47 -3.95 9.49 8.25
CA GLU A 47 -4.95 9.11 7.27
C GLU A 47 -4.63 9.79 5.93
N PHE A 48 -4.49 8.99 4.88
CA PHE A 48 -4.24 9.40 3.51
C PHE A 48 -5.42 8.98 2.63
N GLY A 49 -5.89 9.89 1.78
CA GLY A 49 -7.02 9.65 0.88
C GLY A 49 -8.18 10.61 1.08
N PHE A 50 -9.33 10.25 0.54
CA PHE A 50 -10.52 11.09 0.58
C PHE A 50 -11.18 10.98 1.95
N LYS A 51 -10.84 11.92 2.85
CA LYS A 51 -11.47 12.04 4.17
C LYS A 51 -12.98 12.27 4.05
N ASN A 52 -13.35 13.14 3.11
CA ASN A 52 -14.72 13.37 2.69
C ASN A 52 -15.01 12.51 1.45
N PRO A 53 -16.08 11.69 1.46
CA PRO A 53 -16.46 10.92 0.29
C PRO A 53 -16.71 11.86 -0.89
N ILE A 54 -16.28 11.44 -2.08
CA ILE A 54 -16.70 12.09 -3.32
C ILE A 54 -18.14 11.61 -3.55
N VAL A 55 -19.09 12.49 -3.24
CA VAL A 55 -20.52 12.23 -3.37
C VAL A 55 -21.00 12.85 -4.67
N LEU A 56 -21.56 12.03 -5.55
CA LEU A 56 -22.30 12.47 -6.71
C LEU A 56 -23.78 12.14 -6.47
N ASP A 57 -24.57 13.20 -6.28
CA ASP A 57 -26.01 13.13 -6.08
C ASP A 57 -26.73 13.67 -7.31
N LEU A 58 -27.39 12.77 -8.04
CA LEU A 58 -28.15 13.08 -9.25
C LEU A 58 -29.67 12.99 -9.01
N SER A 59 -30.13 13.01 -7.74
CA SER A 59 -31.53 12.91 -7.30
C SER A 59 -32.22 11.55 -7.57
N ILE A 60 -31.87 10.86 -8.66
CA ILE A 60 -32.32 9.51 -9.03
C ILE A 60 -31.27 8.43 -8.75
N ILE A 61 -29.98 8.82 -8.75
CA ILE A 61 -28.84 7.93 -8.55
C ILE A 61 -27.89 8.61 -7.57
N TYR A 62 -27.47 7.86 -6.54
CA TYR A 62 -26.51 8.27 -5.52
C TYR A 62 -25.26 7.41 -5.60
N ILE A 63 -24.10 8.02 -5.89
CA ILE A 63 -22.80 7.34 -5.97
C ILE A 63 -21.84 7.99 -4.98
N GLN A 64 -21.33 7.20 -4.04
CA GLN A 64 -20.29 7.61 -3.11
C GLN A 64 -18.99 6.84 -3.38
N PHE A 65 -17.91 7.57 -3.61
CA PHE A 65 -16.57 6.99 -3.68
C PHE A 65 -15.73 7.50 -2.52
N SER A 66 -15.33 6.58 -1.64
CA SER A 66 -14.40 6.88 -0.55
C SER A 66 -13.24 5.90 -0.59
N PHE A 67 -12.03 6.45 -0.66
CA PHE A 67 -10.81 5.68 -0.55
C PHE A 67 -9.98 6.28 0.59
N LYS A 68 -9.79 5.50 1.65
CA LYS A 68 -9.06 5.90 2.86
C LYS A 68 -8.02 4.82 3.16
N MET A 69 -6.79 5.24 3.44
CA MET A 69 -5.70 4.37 3.87
C MET A 69 -4.94 5.06 4.98
N GLU A 70 -4.63 4.35 6.05
CA GLU A 70 -3.74 4.85 7.09
C GLU A 70 -2.30 4.51 6.71
N ILE A 71 -1.48 5.52 6.44
CA ILE A 71 -0.05 5.32 6.20
C ILE A 71 0.66 5.51 7.54
N THR A 72 1.08 4.39 8.13
CA THR A 72 1.84 4.34 9.38
C THR A 72 3.33 4.29 9.10
N ILE A 73 4.14 4.53 10.13
CA ILE A 73 5.60 4.35 10.04
C ILE A 73 5.95 2.91 9.62
N ALA A 74 5.18 1.90 10.06
CA ALA A 74 5.33 0.53 9.59
C ALA A 74 5.06 0.38 8.08
N SER A 75 4.05 1.07 7.54
CA SER A 75 3.76 1.10 6.10
C SER A 75 4.93 1.71 5.31
N ILE A 76 5.56 2.76 5.83
CA ILE A 76 6.76 3.38 5.23
C ILE A 76 7.92 2.38 5.20
N LEU A 77 8.14 1.62 6.27
CA LEU A 77 9.16 0.56 6.30
C LEU A 77 8.85 -0.53 5.26
N GLY A 78 7.58 -0.88 5.09
CA GLY A 78 7.14 -1.81 4.05
C GLY A 78 7.42 -1.32 2.63
N ILE A 79 7.23 -0.02 2.36
CA ILE A 79 7.62 0.62 1.08
C ILE A 79 9.14 0.50 0.86
N ILE A 80 9.94 0.82 1.87
CA ILE A 80 11.41 0.74 1.77
C ILE A 80 11.84 -0.69 1.45
N ALA A 81 11.27 -1.68 2.16
CA ALA A 81 11.54 -3.09 1.89
C ALA A 81 11.14 -3.51 0.46
N ALA A 82 9.98 -3.06 -0.02
CA ALA A 82 9.52 -3.33 -1.39
C ALA A 82 10.47 -2.76 -2.45
N ILE A 83 10.99 -1.55 -2.25
CA ILE A 83 11.98 -0.93 -3.13
C ILE A 83 13.30 -1.73 -3.12
N LEU A 84 13.76 -2.17 -1.96
CA LEU A 84 14.97 -2.98 -1.83
C LEU A 84 14.82 -4.34 -2.54
N ILE A 85 13.66 -4.99 -2.41
CA ILE A 85 13.34 -6.24 -3.09
C ILE A 85 13.31 -6.01 -4.61
N TYR A 86 12.63 -4.97 -5.08
CA TYR A 86 12.58 -4.65 -6.52
C TYR A 86 13.96 -4.36 -7.10
N LYS A 87 14.85 -3.69 -6.35
CA LYS A 87 16.22 -3.43 -6.79
C LYS A 87 17.04 -4.72 -6.96
N ARG A 88 16.66 -5.82 -6.28
CA ARG A 88 17.34 -7.11 -6.34
C ARG A 88 16.78 -8.06 -7.41
N ILE A 89 15.60 -7.78 -7.95
CA ILE A 89 14.93 -8.52 -9.04
C ILE A 89 15.46 -8.03 -10.39
#